data_AF-A0A8J5YK74-F1
#
_entry.id   AF-A0A8J5YK74-F1
#
_cell.length_a   1.000
_cell.length_b   1.000
_cell.length_c   1.000
_cell.angle_alpha   90.00
_cell.angle_beta   90.00
_cell.angle_gamma   90.00
#
_symmetry.space_group_name_H-M   'P 1'
#
loop_
_entity.id
_entity.type
_entity.pdbx_description
1 polymer ?
#
loop_
_entity_poly.entity_id
_entity_poly.type
_entity_poly.pdbx_seq_one_letter_code
_entity_poly.pdbx_strand_id
1 'polypeptide(L)'
;MGDTENFSETEISQITQNHSQGIPQGDLNSSLLITNHRLDGKNFLQWSQSILMVLRSRGKIGYINGQIPRPASTDSGYATWELNNSMVMAWLINSMEGHISRTYLFCKTAKEMWDAIKENYSDLENASQVFEIKLKLKDIR
;
A
#
# COMPACT_ATOMS: atom_id res chain seq x y z
N MET A 1 -3.46 -34.06 -53.85
CA MET A 1 -2.39 -34.38 -52.89
C MET A 1 -1.89 -33.06 -52.31
N GLY A 2 -2.29 -32.75 -51.09
CA GLY A 2 -1.74 -31.67 -50.29
C GLY A 2 -1.55 -32.25 -48.90
N ASP A 3 -0.30 -32.31 -48.45
CA ASP A 3 0.08 -32.99 -47.21
C ASP A 3 -0.37 -32.16 -46.01
N THR A 4 -1.27 -32.72 -45.22
CA THR A 4 -1.65 -32.16 -43.92
C THR A 4 -0.54 -32.51 -42.93
N GLU A 5 0.30 -31.53 -42.57
CA GLU A 5 1.30 -31.68 -41.50
C GLU A 5 0.58 -31.97 -40.18
N ASN A 6 0.62 -33.24 -39.77
CA ASN A 6 0.11 -33.69 -38.49
C ASN A 6 1.20 -33.44 -37.45
N PHE A 7 1.15 -32.30 -36.76
CA PHE A 7 2.04 -32.00 -35.65
C PHE A 7 1.84 -33.04 -34.54
N SER A 8 2.96 -33.57 -34.06
CA SER A 8 2.97 -34.65 -33.07
C SER A 8 2.43 -34.15 -31.71
N GLU A 9 1.70 -34.98 -30.96
CA GLU A 9 1.16 -34.65 -29.61
C GLU A 9 2.26 -34.16 -28.64
N THR A 10 3.51 -34.53 -28.90
CA THR A 10 4.70 -34.08 -28.18
C THR A 10 5.00 -32.58 -28.39
N GLU A 11 4.72 -32.02 -29.57
CA GLU A 11 4.94 -30.59 -29.87
C GLU A 11 3.84 -29.69 -29.26
N ILE A 12 2.59 -30.17 -29.19
CA ILE A 12 1.49 -29.46 -28.50
C ILE A 12 1.74 -29.39 -26.98
N SER A 13 2.36 -30.44 -26.43
CA SER A 13 2.73 -30.52 -25.02
C SER A 13 3.84 -29.52 -24.64
N GLN A 14 4.75 -29.20 -25.56
CA GLN A 14 5.84 -28.23 -25.33
C GLN A 14 5.36 -26.77 -25.44
N ILE A 15 4.37 -26.48 -26.29
CA ILE A 15 3.79 -25.13 -26.43
C ILE A 15 2.98 -24.75 -25.18
N THR A 16 2.33 -25.73 -24.54
CA THR A 16 1.49 -25.49 -23.35
C THR A 16 2.32 -25.36 -22.05
N GLN A 17 3.54 -25.89 -22.01
CA GLN A 17 4.39 -25.86 -20.81
C GLN A 17 5.10 -24.52 -20.55
N ASN A 18 5.13 -23.60 -21.52
CA ASN A 18 5.92 -22.37 -21.40
C ASN A 18 5.13 -21.12 -20.95
N HIS A 19 3.84 -21.24 -20.62
CA HIS A 19 3.05 -20.08 -20.18
C HIS A 19 2.23 -20.29 -18.90
N SER A 20 2.91 -20.77 -17.86
CA SER A 20 2.42 -20.64 -16.49
C SER A 20 3.58 -20.45 -15.52
N GLN A 21 4.27 -19.31 -15.63
CA GLN A 21 4.88 -18.72 -14.43
C GLN A 21 3.76 -18.09 -13.61
N GLY A 22 3.03 -18.94 -12.88
CA GLY A 22 2.15 -18.48 -11.82
C GLY A 22 3.00 -17.79 -10.76
N ILE A 23 2.75 -16.52 -10.51
CA ILE A 23 3.30 -15.83 -9.34
C ILE A 23 2.85 -16.63 -8.10
N PRO A 24 3.77 -17.06 -7.22
CA PRO A 24 3.39 -17.75 -5.99
C PRO A 24 2.41 -16.85 -5.21
N GLN A 25 1.20 -17.33 -4.95
CA GLN A 25 0.20 -16.59 -4.15
C GLN A 25 0.75 -16.17 -2.77
N GLY A 26 1.80 -16.84 -2.27
CA GLY A 26 2.52 -16.48 -1.04
C GLY A 26 3.31 -15.17 -1.13
N ASP A 27 3.85 -14.80 -2.30
CA ASP A 27 4.67 -13.59 -2.46
C ASP A 27 3.84 -12.31 -2.44
N LEU A 28 2.62 -12.36 -2.99
CA LEU A 28 1.71 -11.21 -3.00
C LEU A 28 1.25 -10.86 -1.57
N ASN A 29 0.91 -11.87 -0.76
CA ASN A 29 0.43 -11.66 0.60
C ASN A 29 1.52 -11.13 1.55
N SER A 30 2.76 -11.63 1.40
CA SER A 30 3.94 -11.12 2.14
C SER A 30 4.37 -9.73 1.65
N SER A 31 4.23 -9.46 0.35
CA SER A 31 4.52 -8.14 -0.22
C SER A 31 3.54 -7.05 0.26
N LEU A 32 2.30 -7.41 0.57
CA LEU A 32 1.24 -6.48 0.99
C LEU A 32 1.23 -6.18 2.50
N LEU A 33 1.73 -7.09 3.34
CA LEU A 33 1.86 -6.90 4.78
C LEU A 33 3.12 -6.09 5.10
N ILE A 34 2.94 -4.80 5.40
CA ILE A 34 4.04 -3.88 5.68
C ILE A 34 4.38 -3.82 7.17
N THR A 35 3.39 -4.07 8.02
CA THR A 35 3.54 -3.97 9.47
C THR A 35 2.49 -4.82 10.18
N ASN A 36 2.87 -5.37 11.33
CA ASN A 36 1.93 -6.02 12.25
C ASN A 36 1.13 -5.00 13.08
N HIS A 37 1.62 -3.76 13.16
CA HIS A 37 0.91 -2.67 13.83
C HIS A 37 -0.14 -2.14 12.87
N ARG A 38 -1.39 -2.59 12.99
CA ARG A 38 -2.49 -2.04 12.20
C ARG A 38 -2.93 -0.71 12.80
N LEU A 39 -3.18 0.31 11.98
CA LEU A 39 -3.72 1.58 12.48
C LEU A 39 -5.08 1.31 13.16
N ASP A 40 -5.17 1.64 14.44
CA ASP A 40 -6.34 1.41 15.32
C ASP A 40 -6.98 2.72 15.81
N GLY A 41 -6.44 3.86 15.37
CA GLY A 41 -6.87 5.21 15.72
C GLY A 41 -6.18 5.81 16.96
N LYS A 42 -5.39 5.03 17.69
CA LYS A 42 -4.62 5.47 18.87
C LYS A 42 -3.11 5.32 18.69
N ASN A 43 -2.68 4.49 17.74
CA ASN A 43 -1.28 4.12 17.53
C ASN A 43 -0.63 4.80 16.31
N PHE A 44 -1.10 5.99 15.91
CA PHE A 44 -0.66 6.62 14.66
C PHE A 44 0.85 6.84 14.61
N LEU A 45 1.49 7.26 15.71
CA LEU A 45 2.95 7.42 15.75
C LEU A 45 3.68 6.10 15.44
N GLN A 46 3.30 4.99 16.05
CA GLN A 46 3.94 3.69 15.83
C GLN A 46 3.67 3.14 14.42
N TRP A 47 2.42 3.24 13.98
CA TRP A 47 2.00 2.80 12.65
C TRP A 47 2.73 3.58 11.56
N SER A 48 2.73 4.91 11.66
CA SER A 48 3.34 5.80 10.66
C SER A 48 4.83 5.57 10.51
N GLN A 49 5.57 5.38 11.61
CA GLN A 49 7.00 5.03 11.55
C GLN A 49 7.23 3.70 10.82
N SER A 50 6.39 2.70 11.07
CA SER A 50 6.48 1.39 10.41
C SER A 50 6.28 1.50 8.90
N ILE A 51 5.26 2.26 8.46
CA ILE A 51 5.00 2.54 7.04
C ILE A 51 6.18 3.29 6.41
N LEU A 52 6.68 4.34 7.07
CA LEU A 52 7.80 5.13 6.55
C LEU A 52 9.06 4.29 6.35
N MET A 53 9.38 3.37 7.26
CA MET A 53 10.54 2.47 7.12
C MET A 53 10.43 1.60 5.87
N VAL A 54 9.27 0.99 5.63
CA VAL A 54 9.10 0.09 4.47
C VAL A 54 9.01 0.86 3.16
N LEU A 55 8.34 2.01 3.13
CA LEU A 55 8.33 2.84 1.92
C LEU A 55 9.73 3.36 1.56
N ARG A 56 10.57 3.66 2.56
CA ARG A 56 11.97 4.04 2.33
C ARG A 56 12.79 2.86 1.80
N SER A 57 12.69 1.67 2.42
CA SER A 57 13.44 0.49 1.95
C SER A 57 13.07 0.05 0.54
N ARG A 58 11.84 0.34 0.10
CA ARG A 58 11.34 0.05 -1.26
C ARG A 58 11.44 1.22 -2.25
N GLY A 59 12.01 2.36 -1.85
CA GLY A 59 12.14 3.54 -2.70
C GLY A 59 10.80 4.17 -3.13
N LYS A 60 9.73 3.97 -2.35
CA LYS A 60 8.36 4.47 -2.63
C LYS A 60 7.95 5.66 -1.76
N ILE A 61 8.81 6.15 -0.88
CA ILE A 61 8.51 7.30 0.00
C ILE A 61 8.05 8.55 -0.77
N GLY A 62 8.56 8.72 -2.01
CA GLY A 62 8.22 9.84 -2.90
C GLY A 62 6.72 9.99 -3.21
N TYR A 63 5.97 8.88 -3.17
CA TYR A 63 4.55 8.86 -3.51
C TYR A 63 3.65 9.43 -2.40
N ILE A 64 4.11 9.44 -1.14
CA ILE A 64 3.33 9.99 -0.01
C ILE A 64 3.78 11.39 0.41
N ASN A 65 5.07 11.72 0.23
CA ASN A 65 5.59 13.05 0.58
C ASN A 65 5.53 14.06 -0.59
N GLY A 66 5.09 13.62 -1.79
CA GLY A 66 4.92 14.48 -2.96
C GLY A 66 6.19 14.73 -3.78
N GLN A 67 7.32 14.08 -3.46
CA GLN A 67 8.54 14.18 -4.28
C GLN A 67 8.37 13.52 -5.66
N ILE A 68 7.43 12.58 -5.79
CA ILE A 68 7.04 11.99 -7.07
C ILE A 68 5.60 12.45 -7.39
N PRO A 69 5.42 13.63 -8.00
CA PRO A 69 4.10 14.16 -8.31
C PRO A 69 3.41 13.34 -9.41
N ARG A 70 2.09 13.45 -9.48
CA ARG A 70 1.31 12.82 -10.55
C ARG A 70 1.68 13.45 -11.91
N PRO A 71 2.17 12.67 -12.88
CA PRO A 71 2.46 13.18 -14.22
C PRO A 71 1.16 13.41 -15.01
N ALA A 72 1.26 14.11 -16.14
CA ALA A 72 0.15 14.25 -17.07
C ALA A 72 -0.23 12.87 -17.65
N SER A 73 -1.51 12.66 -17.97
CA SER A 73 -1.99 11.38 -18.53
C SER A 73 -1.40 11.03 -19.90
N THR A 74 -0.82 12.02 -20.59
CA THR A 74 -0.13 11.85 -21.87
C THR A 74 1.35 11.51 -21.72
N ASP A 75 1.89 11.55 -20.50
CA ASP A 75 3.29 11.23 -20.21
C ASP A 75 3.51 9.71 -20.29
N SER A 76 4.61 9.28 -20.91
CA SER A 76 4.99 7.87 -20.98
C SER A 76 5.25 7.26 -19.60
N GLY A 77 5.59 8.07 -18.60
CA GLY A 77 5.76 7.66 -17.21
C GLY A 77 4.46 7.46 -16.43
N TYR A 78 3.31 7.88 -16.96
CA TYR A 78 2.03 7.85 -16.23
C TYR A 78 1.62 6.45 -15.80
N ALA A 79 1.70 5.46 -16.69
CA ALA A 79 1.31 4.09 -16.38
C ALA A 79 2.15 3.50 -15.23
N THR A 80 3.46 3.74 -15.25
CA THR A 80 4.39 3.31 -14.20
C THR A 80 4.12 4.03 -12.88
N TRP A 81 3.82 5.32 -12.94
CA TRP A 81 3.43 6.10 -11.75
C TRP A 81 2.14 5.55 -11.14
N GLU A 82 1.12 5.28 -11.96
CA GLU A 82 -0.20 4.79 -11.53
C GLU A 82 -0.10 3.42 -10.85
N LEU A 83 0.70 2.50 -11.42
CA LEU A 83 0.99 1.19 -10.82
C LEU A 83 1.61 1.33 -9.43
N ASN A 84 2.64 2.17 -9.31
CA ASN A 84 3.34 2.37 -8.04
C ASN A 84 2.48 3.10 -7.00
N ASN A 85 1.71 4.11 -7.42
CA ASN A 85 0.76 4.82 -6.57
C ASN A 85 -0.29 3.85 -6.03
N SER A 86 -0.88 3.01 -6.89
CA SER A 86 -1.87 2.00 -6.50
C SER A 86 -1.31 0.97 -5.52
N MET A 87 -0.05 0.54 -5.73
CA MET A 87 0.63 -0.36 -4.81
C MET A 87 0.80 0.26 -3.42
N VAL A 88 1.22 1.53 -3.35
CA VAL A 88 1.35 2.25 -2.07
C VAL A 88 0.00 2.47 -1.39
N MET A 89 -1.08 2.71 -2.16
CA MET A 89 -2.43 2.80 -1.60
C MET A 89 -2.91 1.46 -1.03
N ALA A 90 -2.70 0.35 -1.74
CA ALA A 90 -3.07 -0.99 -1.27
C ALA A 90 -2.32 -1.34 0.04
N TRP A 91 -1.05 -0.99 0.09
CA TRP A 91 -0.18 -1.07 1.26
C TRP A 91 -0.72 -0.29 2.47
N LEU A 92 -1.12 0.97 2.26
CA LEU A 92 -1.74 1.78 3.31
C LEU A 92 -3.06 1.12 3.76
N ILE A 93 -3.98 0.80 2.85
CA ILE A 93 -5.29 0.19 3.15
C ILE A 93 -5.16 -1.10 3.96
N ASN A 94 -4.26 -2.01 3.55
CA ASN A 94 -4.07 -3.30 4.19
C ASN A 94 -3.39 -3.19 5.57
N SER A 95 -2.72 -2.06 5.85
CA SER A 95 -2.09 -1.76 7.14
C SER A 95 -3.03 -1.12 8.17
N MET A 96 -4.31 -0.92 7.86
CA MET A 96 -5.28 -0.28 8.75
C MET A 96 -6.36 -1.26 9.20
N GLU A 97 -6.95 -1.03 10.37
CA GLU A 97 -8.18 -1.70 10.74
C GLU A 97 -9.30 -1.48 9.71
N GLY A 98 -10.14 -2.50 9.50
CA GLY A 98 -11.11 -2.49 8.41
C GLY A 98 -12.12 -1.35 8.49
N HIS A 99 -12.42 -0.83 9.69
CA HIS A 99 -13.31 0.31 9.85
C HIS A 99 -12.65 1.64 9.48
N ILE A 100 -11.33 1.75 9.68
CA ILE A 100 -10.53 2.93 9.32
C ILE A 100 -10.25 2.94 7.82
N SER A 101 -9.84 1.80 7.24
CA SER A 101 -9.47 1.73 5.83
C SER A 101 -10.62 2.11 4.88
N ARG A 102 -11.87 1.79 5.25
CA ARG A 102 -13.07 2.15 4.48
C ARG A 102 -13.21 3.65 4.26
N THR A 103 -12.80 4.48 5.22
CA THR A 103 -12.87 5.94 5.11
C THR A 103 -11.95 6.49 4.00
N TYR A 104 -10.89 5.77 3.67
CA TYR A 104 -9.85 6.24 2.75
C TYR A 104 -9.88 5.55 1.38
N LEU A 105 -10.75 4.56 1.18
CA LEU A 105 -10.80 3.74 -0.04
C LEU A 105 -10.99 4.56 -1.33
N PHE A 106 -11.61 5.73 -1.23
CA PHE A 106 -11.94 6.62 -2.35
C PHE A 106 -10.91 7.73 -2.61
N CYS A 107 -9.82 7.79 -1.84
CA CYS A 107 -8.72 8.71 -2.16
C CYS A 107 -8.15 8.39 -3.55
N LYS A 108 -7.73 9.41 -4.30
CA LYS A 108 -7.25 9.23 -5.68
C LYS A 108 -5.76 8.94 -5.74
N THR A 109 -5.02 9.29 -4.69
CA THR A 109 -3.57 9.13 -4.64
C THR A 109 -3.10 8.67 -3.27
N ALA A 110 -1.95 8.01 -3.21
CA ALA A 110 -1.29 7.64 -1.97
C ALA A 110 -0.97 8.87 -1.10
N LYS A 111 -0.60 10.00 -1.74
CA LYS A 111 -0.37 11.27 -1.07
C LYS A 111 -1.62 11.79 -0.36
N GLU A 112 -2.73 11.91 -1.09
CA GLU A 112 -4.01 12.37 -0.54
C GLU A 112 -4.45 11.49 0.64
N MET A 113 -4.33 10.17 0.47
CA MET A 113 -4.62 9.22 1.54
C MET A 113 -3.73 9.44 2.77
N TRP A 114 -2.41 9.55 2.57
CA TRP A 114 -1.46 9.76 3.64
C TRP A 114 -1.70 11.07 4.40
N ASP A 115 -1.94 12.16 3.67
CA ASP A 115 -2.18 13.47 4.26
C ASP A 115 -3.48 13.46 5.09
N ALA A 116 -4.55 12.86 4.57
CA ALA A 116 -5.83 12.74 5.29
C ALA A 116 -5.72 11.87 6.55
N ILE A 117 -4.98 10.77 6.51
CA ILE A 117 -4.73 9.93 7.70
C ILE A 117 -3.96 10.72 8.75
N LYS A 118 -2.92 11.45 8.31
CA LYS A 118 -2.08 12.24 9.21
C LYS A 118 -2.89 13.35 9.88
N GLU A 119 -3.71 14.07 9.14
CA GLU A 119 -4.60 15.11 9.68
C GLU A 119 -5.57 14.54 10.72
N ASN A 120 -6.21 13.42 10.43
CA ASN A 120 -7.22 12.84 11.33
C ASN A 120 -6.64 12.23 12.61
N TYR A 121 -5.46 11.60 12.55
CA TYR A 121 -4.96 10.79 13.67
C TYR A 121 -3.75 11.40 14.38
N SER A 122 -2.93 12.22 13.72
CA SER A 122 -1.81 12.90 14.39
C SER A 122 -2.32 13.88 15.45
N ASP A 123 -3.35 14.65 15.13
CA ASP A 123 -3.87 15.67 16.04
C ASP A 123 -4.72 15.06 17.15
N LEU A 124 -5.47 14.00 16.85
CA LEU A 124 -6.25 13.25 17.85
C LEU A 124 -5.35 12.56 18.88
N GLU A 125 -4.26 11.93 18.43
CA GLU A 125 -3.28 11.32 19.31
C GLU A 125 -2.64 12.37 20.23
N ASN A 126 -2.20 13.50 19.67
CA ASN A 126 -1.63 14.61 20.44
C ASN A 126 -2.62 15.15 21.49
N ALA A 127 -3.89 15.38 21.11
CA ALA A 127 -4.91 15.90 22.02
C ALA A 127 -5.23 14.90 23.16
N SER A 128 -5.32 13.61 22.84
CA SER A 128 -5.60 12.54 23.81
C SER A 128 -4.48 12.44 24.85
N GLN A 129 -3.21 12.45 24.40
CA GLN A 129 -2.05 12.40 25.29
C GLN A 129 -2.01 13.61 26.23
N VAL A 130 -2.27 14.83 25.73
CA VAL A 130 -2.31 16.04 26.56
C VAL A 130 -3.43 15.97 27.60
N PHE A 131 -4.61 15.46 27.22
CA PHE A 131 -5.73 15.31 28.14
C PHE A 131 -5.44 14.30 29.26
N GLU A 132 -4.86 13.14 28.93
CA GLU A 132 -4.46 12.14 29.92
C GLU A 132 -3.43 12.66 30.93
N ILE A 133 -2.43 13.42 30.45
CA ILE A 133 -1.42 14.04 31.34
C ILE A 133 -2.11 15.04 32.28
N LYS A 134 -3.04 15.85 31.78
CA LYS A 134 -3.79 16.81 32.60
C LYS A 134 -4.65 16.11 33.65
N LEU A 135 -5.24 14.96 33.35
CA LEU A 135 -6.01 14.17 34.33
C LEU A 135 -5.09 13.61 35.41
N LYS A 136 -4.00 12.94 35.03
CA LYS A 136 -3.03 12.40 35.99
C LYS A 136 -2.46 13.46 36.93
N LEU A 137 -2.25 14.69 36.45
CA LEU A 137 -1.81 15.81 37.28
C LEU A 137 -2.89 16.28 38.27
N LYS A 138 -4.18 16.21 37.90
CA LYS A 138 -5.28 16.56 38.80
C LYS A 138 -5.47 15.53 39.91
N ASP A 139 -5.21 14.25 39.62
CA ASP A 139 -5.37 13.15 40.58
C ASP A 139 -4.22 13.07 41.60
N ILE A 140 -3.12 13.81 41.39
CA ILE A 140 -1.98 13.91 42.33
C ILE A 140 -2.19 15.04 43.37
N ARG A 141 -3.30 15.78 43.29
CA ARG A 141 -3.63 16.88 44.20
C ARG A 141 -4.72 16.50 45.19
#